data_AF-J4J0N9-F1
#
_entry.id   AF-J4J0N9-F1
#
_cell.length_a   1.000
_cell.length_b   1.000
_cell.length_c   1.000
_cell.angle_alpha   90.00
_cell.angle_beta   90.00
_cell.angle_gamma   90.00
#
_symmetry.space_group_name_H-M   'P 1'
#
loop_
_entity.id
_entity.type
_entity.pdbx_description
1 polymer ?
#
loop_
_entity_poly.entity_id
_entity_poly.type
_entity_poly.pdbx_seq_one_letter_code
_entity_poly.pdbx_strand_id
1 'polypeptide(L)'
;MMDQILTIRLYAAGIGIVVGEFLGSFDDLLYALVAFVATDYITGVLRAIVEKKLSSAIGFKGICKKVCIFTLVGVANVLDTHII
;
A
#
# COMPACT_ATOMS: atom_id res chain seq x y z
N MET A 1 -0.38 23.00 18.32
CA MET A 1 -0.44 21.52 18.42
C MET A 1 -1.64 20.96 17.66
N MET A 2 -2.86 21.47 17.91
CA MET A 2 -4.07 21.05 17.19
C MET A 2 -3.97 21.26 15.67
N ASP A 3 -3.41 22.40 15.24
CA ASP A 3 -3.27 22.73 13.81
C ASP A 3 -2.35 21.76 13.06
N GLN A 4 -1.26 21.30 13.68
CA GLN A 4 -0.33 20.35 13.05
C GLN A 4 -0.98 18.98 12.85
N ILE A 5 -1.76 18.51 13.82
CA ILE A 5 -2.52 17.27 13.70
C ILE A 5 -3.56 17.40 12.58
N LEU A 6 -4.25 18.54 12.49
CA LEU A 6 -5.22 18.80 11.42
C LEU A 6 -4.57 18.77 10.03
N THR A 7 -3.41 19.42 9.88
CA THR A 7 -2.64 19.40 8.63
C THR A 7 -2.24 17.98 8.21
N ILE A 8 -1.75 17.15 9.14
CA ILE A 8 -1.41 15.75 8.84
C ILE A 8 -2.64 14.96 8.40
N ARG A 9 -3.78 15.14 9.06
CA ARG A 9 -5.04 14.46 8.71
C ARG A 9 -5.54 14.87 7.33
N LEU A 10 -5.41 16.15 6.98
CA LEU A 10 -5.77 16.67 5.65
C LEU A 10 -4.91 16.03 4.56
N TYR A 11 -3.60 15.96 4.75
CA TYR A 11 -2.71 15.29 3.79
C TYR A 11 -3.01 13.80 3.70
N ALA A 12 -3.21 13.12 4.83
CA ALA A 12 -3.54 11.69 4.84
C ALA A 12 -4.89 11.41 4.15
N ALA A 13 -5.90 12.25 4.40
CA ALA A 13 -7.20 12.14 3.75
C ALA A 13 -7.11 12.41 2.24
N GLY A 14 -6.40 13.45 1.82
CA GLY A 14 -6.21 13.76 0.41
C GLY A 14 -5.50 12.63 -0.35
N ILE A 15 -4.44 12.08 0.23
CA ILE A 15 -3.75 10.91 -0.33
C ILE A 15 -4.68 9.69 -0.36
N GLY A 16 -5.42 9.45 0.73
CA GLY A 16 -6.36 8.34 0.84
C GLY A 16 -7.47 8.38 -0.21
N ILE A 17 -8.02 9.56 -0.50
CA ILE A 17 -9.04 9.74 -1.54
C ILE A 17 -8.47 9.40 -2.92
N VAL A 18 -7.32 9.98 -3.28
CA VAL A 18 -6.70 9.76 -4.60
C VAL A 18 -6.33 8.28 -4.79
N VAL A 19 -5.74 7.66 -3.76
CA VAL A 19 -5.36 6.24 -3.82
C VAL A 19 -6.60 5.33 -3.84
N GLY A 20 -7.65 5.69 -3.11
CA GLY A 20 -8.92 4.97 -3.10
C GLY A 20 -9.60 4.97 -4.46
N GLU A 21 -9.74 6.14 -5.09
CA GLU A 21 -10.30 6.25 -6.45
C GLU A 21 -9.45 5.49 -7.48
N PHE A 22 -8.12 5.52 -7.34
CA PHE A 22 -7.22 4.80 -8.25
C PHE A 22 -7.36 3.28 -8.14
N LEU A 23 -7.46 2.74 -6.92
CA LEU A 23 -7.58 1.29 -6.69
C LEU A 23 -8.99 0.75 -6.93
N GLY A 24 -10.02 1.60 -6.85
CA GLY A 24 -11.41 1.22 -7.07
C GLY A 24 -12.15 0.84 -5.80
N SER A 25 -13.27 0.13 -5.96
CA SER A 25 -14.11 -0.32 -4.85
C SER A 25 -13.37 -1.29 -3.93
N PHE A 26 -13.65 -1.16 -2.63
CA PHE A 26 -13.05 -2.01 -1.60
C PHE A 26 -13.77 -3.37 -1.51
N ASP A 27 -13.70 -4.14 -2.59
CA ASP A 27 -14.35 -5.45 -2.70
C ASP A 27 -13.50 -6.57 -2.06
N ASP A 28 -14.08 -7.77 -1.94
CA ASP A 28 -13.43 -8.94 -1.32
C ASP A 28 -12.05 -9.24 -1.92
N LEU A 29 -11.85 -8.97 -3.23
CA LEU A 29 -10.57 -9.13 -3.91
C LEU A 29 -9.51 -8.11 -3.43
N LEU A 30 -9.89 -6.84 -3.30
CA LEU A 30 -9.00 -5.79 -2.82
C LEU A 30 -8.69 -6.01 -1.33
N TYR A 31 -9.68 -6.45 -0.54
CA TYR A 31 -9.46 -6.87 0.84
C TYR A 31 -8.44 -8.03 0.94
N ALA A 32 -8.61 -9.07 0.12
CA ALA A 32 -7.65 -10.18 0.05
C ALA A 32 -6.24 -9.71 -0.35
N LEU A 33 -6.13 -8.82 -1.33
CA LEU A 33 -4.86 -8.22 -1.75
C LEU A 33 -4.16 -7.52 -0.58
N VAL A 34 -4.88 -6.68 0.18
CA VAL A 34 -4.35 -5.99 1.34
C VAL A 34 -3.88 -6.99 2.40
N ALA A 35 -4.65 -8.03 2.67
CA ALA A 35 -4.28 -9.09 3.60
C ALA A 35 -3.01 -9.85 3.15
N PHE A 36 -2.88 -10.18 1.86
CA PHE A 36 -1.66 -10.79 1.30
C PHE A 36 -0.45 -9.87 1.42
N VAL A 37 -0.61 -8.58 1.08
CA VAL A 37 0.47 -7.60 1.18
C VAL A 37 0.90 -7.37 2.64
N ALA A 38 -0.05 -7.31 3.57
CA ALA A 38 0.23 -7.19 5.01
C ALA A 38 0.99 -8.43 5.51
N THR A 39 0.54 -9.62 5.13
CA THR A 39 1.18 -10.90 5.51
C THR A 39 2.61 -11.01 4.95
N ASP A 40 2.83 -10.65 3.68
CA ASP A 40 4.16 -10.59 3.06
C ASP A 40 5.08 -9.58 3.77
N TYR A 41 4.53 -8.47 4.27
CA TYR A 41 5.31 -7.51 5.06
C TYR A 41 5.73 -8.10 6.41
N ILE A 42 4.78 -8.67 7.15
CA ILE A 42 5.03 -9.27 8.46
C ILE A 42 6.07 -10.38 8.33
N THR A 43 5.87 -11.29 7.38
CA THR A 43 6.81 -12.40 7.13
C THR A 43 8.19 -11.91 6.66
N GLY A 44 8.25 -10.88 5.82
CA GLY A 44 9.50 -10.23 5.41
C GLY A 44 10.25 -9.57 6.56
N VAL A 45 9.53 -8.89 7.46
CA VAL A 45 10.11 -8.29 8.68
C VAL A 45 10.60 -9.37 9.64
N LEU A 46 9.83 -10.43 9.86
CA LEU A 46 10.23 -11.56 10.69
C LEU A 46 11.53 -12.20 10.17
N ARG A 47 11.63 -12.41 8.85
CA ARG A 47 12.87 -12.91 8.22
C ARG A 47 14.06 -11.98 8.48
N ALA A 48 13.88 -10.66 8.33
CA ALA A 48 14.93 -9.68 8.55
C ALA A 48 15.43 -9.65 10.02
N ILE A 49 14.51 -9.85 10.96
CA ILE A 49 14.83 -9.96 12.40
C ILE A 49 15.62 -11.26 12.68
N VAL A 50 15.16 -12.39 12.14
CA VAL A 50 15.84 -13.70 12.32
C VAL A 50 17.25 -13.67 11.76
N GLU A 51 17.46 -13.06 10.58
CA GLU A 51 18.78 -12.90 9.98
C GLU A 51 19.64 -11.80 10.64
N LYS A 52 19.11 -11.07 11.64
CA LYS A 52 19.71 -9.87 12.27
C LYS A 52 20.20 -8.82 11.26
N LYS A 53 19.67 -8.84 10.04
CA LYS A 53 20.00 -7.92 8.94
C LYS A 53 18.81 -7.00 8.71
N LEU A 54 18.57 -6.11 9.68
CA LEU A 54 17.67 -4.98 9.49
C LEU A 54 18.40 -3.91 8.68
N SER A 55 18.55 -4.15 7.38
CA SER A 55 19.05 -3.16 6.44
C SER A 55 17.87 -2.40 5.84
N SER A 56 17.94 -1.07 5.89
CA SER A 56 17.00 -0.17 5.21
C SER A 56 16.90 -0.47 3.71
N ALA A 57 17.96 -1.01 3.08
CA ALA A 57 17.93 -1.44 1.68
C ALA A 57 16.95 -2.61 1.45
N ILE A 58 16.83 -3.54 2.41
CA ILE A 58 15.89 -4.67 2.34
C ILE A 58 14.46 -4.17 2.55
N GLY A 59 14.25 -3.25 3.49
CA GLY A 59 12.96 -2.60 3.72
C GLY A 59 12.49 -1.79 2.51
N PHE A 60 13.38 -1.02 1.89
CA PHE A 60 13.07 -0.23 0.69
C PHE A 60 12.69 -1.13 -0.49
N LYS A 61 13.40 -2.24 -0.70
CA LYS A 61 13.04 -3.24 -1.71
C LYS A 61 11.67 -3.85 -1.45
N GLY A 62 11.32 -4.11 -0.18
CA GLY A 62 10.00 -4.59 0.22
C GLY A 62 8.88 -3.59 -0.08
N ILE A 63 9.07 -2.31 0.26
CA ILE A 63 8.11 -1.25 -0.02
C ILE A 63 7.91 -1.08 -1.54
N CYS A 64 9.01 -1.04 -2.31
CA CYS A 64 8.95 -0.91 -3.75
C CYS A 64 8.13 -2.03 -4.41
N LYS A 65 8.32 -3.29 -3.99
CA LYS A 65 7.51 -4.42 -4.47
C LYS A 65 6.02 -4.22 -4.20
N LYS A 66 5.65 -3.73 -3.01
CA LYS A 66 4.25 -3.50 -2.63
C LYS A 66 3.62 -2.35 -3.44
N VAL A 67 4.36 -1.25 -3.63
CA VAL A 67 3.92 -0.15 -4.49
C VAL A 67 3.65 -0.66 -5.90
N CYS A 68 4.56 -1.45 -6.49
CA CYS A 68 4.33 -2.04 -7.81
C CYS A 68 3.06 -2.91 -7.87
N ILE A 69 2.79 -3.73 -6.84
CA ILE A 69 1.57 -4.55 -6.78
C ILE A 69 0.32 -3.67 -6.80
N PHE A 70 0.27 -2.63 -5.96
CA PHE A 70 -0.89 -1.71 -5.93
C PHE A 70 -1.01 -0.90 -7.22
N THR A 71 0.10 -0.48 -7.84
CA THR A 71 0.07 0.20 -9.14
C THR A 71 -0.53 -0.69 -10.21
N LEU A 72 -0.14 -1.97 -10.30
CA LEU A 72 -0.70 -2.89 -11.29
C LEU A 72 -2.20 -3.09 -11.10
N VAL A 73 -2.66 -3.23 -9.85
CA VAL A 73 -4.09 -3.38 -9.54
C VAL A 73 -4.86 -2.10 -9.85
N GLY A 74 -4.33 -0.93 -9.51
CA GLY A 74 -4.98 0.34 -9.86
C GLY A 74 -5.03 0.58 -11.37
N VAL A 75 -3.98 0.21 -12.12
CA VAL A 75 -4.03 0.25 -13.59
C VAL A 75 -5.11 -0.68 -14.12
N ALA A 76 -5.22 -1.90 -13.61
CA ALA A 76 -6.29 -2.83 -14.01
C ALA A 76 -7.68 -2.24 -13.72
N ASN A 77 -7.89 -1.66 -12.54
CA ASN A 77 -9.14 -0.99 -12.20
C ASN A 77 -9.47 0.19 -13.14
N VAL A 78 -8.48 1.02 -13.47
CA VAL A 78 -8.66 2.14 -14.41
C VAL A 78 -9.03 1.62 -15.80
N LEU A 79 -8.37 0.55 -16.27
CA LEU A 79 -8.68 -0.09 -17.55
C LEU A 79 -10.11 -0.65 -17.57
N ASP A 80 -10.50 -1.39 -16.54
CA ASP A 80 -11.84 -1.99 -16.42
C ASP A 80 -12.94 -0.94 -16.30
N THR A 81 -12.66 0.22 -15.69
CA THR A 81 -13.66 1.28 -15.50
C THR A 81 -13.79 2.20 -16.71
N HIS A 82 -12.71 2.43 -17.47
CA HIS A 82 -12.67 3.46 -18.53
C HIS A 82 -12.59 2.91 -19.96
N ILE A 83 -12.15 1.66 -20.14
CA ILE A 83 -11.92 1.09 -21.48
C ILE A 83 -12.87 -0.07 -21.79
N ILE A 84 -13.14 -0.94 -20.82
CA ILE A 84 -14.05 -2.09 -20.96
C ILE A 84 -15.48 -1.64 -20.61
#